data_AF-A0A2V8I030-F1
#
_entry.id   AF-A0A2V8I030-F1
#
_cell.length_a   1.000
_cell.length_b   1.000
_cell.length_c   1.000
_cell.angle_alpha   90.00
_cell.angle_beta   90.00
_cell.angle_gamma   90.00
#
_symmetry.space_group_name_H-M   'P 1'
#
loop_
_entity.id
_entity.type
_entity.pdbx_description
1 polymer ?
#
loop_
_entity_poly.entity_id
_entity_poly.type
_entity_poly.pdbx_seq_one_letter_code
_entity_poly.pdbx_strand_id
1 'polypeptide(L)'
;MSEWLQLFVRWTHVFAAILWVGTTYYFTWLDGQLRALEARGGASPAVWMLHSGGFYTVQKQKGLGVAPSEVHWFRWEAMVTWVSGVALLIMVYYTGGLMVSVLDASVSNTTAVACGAGALVAGWIVYDLLARSPIVRSDYAFAVVAFVLVVALAFGLETVLIPRATYIHIGGLFGTIMAANVWMRILPPQRRMIAAAARGETIDPTLGAGAKERSKHNTFMAVPTVFLMVSNHFPTATYGNRHSVVILSLLILVGWLAAAAIRRA
;
A
#
# COMPACT_ATOMS: atom_id res chain seq x y z
N MET A 1 -23.00 13.46 -12.80
CA MET A 1 -21.80 13.96 -12.07
C MET A 1 -20.87 14.63 -13.06
N SER A 2 -20.31 15.80 -12.75
CA SER A 2 -19.46 16.55 -13.70
C SER A 2 -18.18 15.80 -14.05
N GLU A 3 -17.83 15.71 -15.33
CA GLU A 3 -16.59 15.09 -15.82
C GLU A 3 -15.35 15.78 -15.26
N TRP A 4 -15.41 17.11 -15.09
CA TRP A 4 -14.34 17.90 -14.48
C TRP A 4 -14.05 17.48 -13.03
N LEU A 5 -15.09 17.13 -12.27
CA LEU A 5 -14.92 16.63 -10.91
C LEU A 5 -14.21 15.28 -10.91
N GLN A 6 -14.61 14.35 -11.78
CA GLN A 6 -13.95 13.06 -11.91
C GLN A 6 -12.48 13.20 -12.31
N LEU A 7 -12.19 14.09 -13.26
CA LEU A 7 -10.83 14.40 -13.68
C LEU A 7 -9.99 14.95 -12.51
N PHE A 8 -10.51 15.95 -11.80
CA PHE A 8 -9.82 16.57 -10.68
C PHE A 8 -9.51 15.57 -9.55
N VAL A 9 -10.48 14.75 -9.17
CA VAL A 9 -10.28 13.74 -8.12
C VAL A 9 -9.26 12.68 -8.57
N ARG A 10 -9.31 12.25 -9.84
CA ARG A 10 -8.34 11.29 -10.40
C ARG A 10 -6.93 11.86 -10.43
N TRP A 11 -6.79 13.11 -10.89
CA TRP A 11 -5.51 13.82 -10.91
C TRP A 11 -4.92 13.92 -9.50
N THR A 12 -5.74 14.34 -8.53
CA THR A 12 -5.35 14.41 -7.11
C THR A 12 -4.90 13.05 -6.58
N HIS A 13 -5.67 11.99 -6.86
CA HIS A 13 -5.35 10.63 -6.43
C HIS A 13 -4.02 10.14 -6.98
N VAL A 14 -3.81 10.29 -8.30
CA VAL A 14 -2.58 9.85 -8.97
C VAL A 14 -1.38 10.62 -8.43
N PHE A 15 -1.49 11.94 -8.29
CA PHE A 15 -0.40 12.77 -7.76
C PHE A 15 -0.05 12.39 -6.32
N ALA A 16 -1.06 12.24 -5.46
CA ALA A 16 -0.86 11.80 -4.07
C ALA A 16 -0.23 10.39 -3.99
N ALA A 17 -0.66 9.48 -4.88
CA ALA A 17 -0.09 8.13 -4.96
C ALA A 17 1.39 8.14 -5.37
N ILE A 18 1.78 9.01 -6.32
CA ILE A 18 3.19 9.19 -6.71
C ILE A 18 4.02 9.64 -5.51
N LEU A 19 3.56 10.63 -4.76
CA LEU A 19 4.25 11.12 -3.56
C LEU A 19 4.37 10.02 -2.50
N TRP A 20 3.28 9.28 -2.23
CA TRP A 20 3.26 8.27 -1.19
C TRP A 20 4.07 7.01 -1.53
N VAL A 21 3.84 6.43 -2.71
CA VAL A 21 4.58 5.24 -3.16
C VAL A 21 6.05 5.59 -3.38
N GLY A 22 6.33 6.77 -3.96
CA GLY A 22 7.69 7.26 -4.15
C GLY A 22 8.46 7.40 -2.84
N THR A 23 7.86 8.07 -1.84
CA THR A 23 8.48 8.19 -0.51
C THR A 23 8.68 6.83 0.18
N THR A 24 7.73 5.90 0.03
CA THR A 24 7.85 4.54 0.56
C THR A 24 9.10 3.84 0.02
N TYR A 25 9.32 3.90 -1.29
CA TYR A 25 10.49 3.27 -1.92
C TYR A 25 11.79 4.02 -1.62
N TYR A 26 11.76 5.34 -1.58
CA TYR A 26 12.90 6.16 -1.18
C TYR A 26 13.38 5.80 0.23
N PHE A 27 12.48 5.74 1.22
CA PHE A 27 12.84 5.36 2.59
C PHE A 27 13.27 3.90 2.69
N THR A 28 12.71 3.01 1.87
CA THR A 28 13.13 1.61 1.84
C THR A 28 14.58 1.46 1.36
N TRP A 29 14.96 2.17 0.29
CA TRP A 29 16.33 2.22 -0.20
C TRP A 29 17.27 2.88 0.83
N LEU A 30 16.87 4.03 1.39
CA LEU A 30 17.67 4.76 2.39
C LEU A 30 17.96 3.91 3.62
N ASP A 31 16.95 3.22 4.17
CA ASP A 31 17.11 2.28 5.29
C ASP A 31 18.05 1.12 4.94
N GLY A 32 18.02 0.63 3.68
CA GLY A 32 18.91 -0.41 3.18
C GLY A 32 20.37 0.05 3.18
N GLN A 33 20.65 1.23 2.63
CA GLN A 33 21.98 1.82 2.60
C GLN A 33 22.54 2.08 4.00
N LEU A 34 21.72 2.64 4.90
CA LEU A 34 22.12 2.89 6.29
C LEU A 34 22.45 1.59 7.03
N ARG A 35 21.66 0.52 6.86
CA ARG A 35 21.96 -0.80 7.45
C ARG A 35 23.27 -1.39 6.93
N ALA A 36 23.56 -1.23 5.64
CA ALA A 36 24.80 -1.71 5.06
C ALA A 36 26.02 -0.97 5.63
N LEU A 37 25.89 0.34 5.89
CA LEU A 37 26.92 1.14 6.55
C LEU A 37 27.10 0.77 8.03
N GLU A 38 25.99 0.55 8.76
CA GLU A 38 26.01 0.05 10.14
C GLU A 38 26.77 -1.29 10.24
N ALA A 39 26.49 -2.22 9.32
CA ALA A 39 27.14 -3.53 9.27
C ALA A 39 28.65 -3.46 8.99
N ARG A 40 29.13 -2.38 8.37
CA ARG A 40 30.57 -2.13 8.11
C ARG A 40 31.29 -1.45 9.28
N GLY A 41 30.62 -1.22 10.41
CA GLY A 41 31.22 -0.63 11.61
C GLY A 41 31.37 0.90 11.58
N GLY A 42 30.61 1.60 10.72
CA GLY A 42 30.60 3.06 10.71
C GLY A 42 30.00 3.63 12.01
N ALA A 43 30.78 4.41 12.76
CA ALA A 43 30.35 5.00 14.04
C ALA A 43 29.11 5.92 13.93
N SER A 44 28.88 6.49 12.74
CA SER A 44 27.69 7.28 12.37
C SER A 44 27.34 7.01 10.89
N PRO A 45 26.49 6.01 10.58
CA PRO A 45 26.13 5.70 9.21
C PRO A 45 25.44 6.90 8.56
N ALA A 46 26.04 7.41 7.49
CA ALA A 46 25.57 8.58 6.76
C ALA A 46 25.46 8.26 5.27
N VAL A 47 24.30 8.52 4.68
CA VAL A 47 24.11 8.42 3.22
C VAL A 47 24.27 9.80 2.62
N TRP A 48 25.22 9.93 1.70
CA TRP A 48 25.45 11.13 0.91
C TRP A 48 24.61 11.08 -0.37
N MET A 49 23.96 12.18 -0.69
CA MET A 49 23.06 12.30 -1.84
C MET A 49 23.33 13.60 -2.59
N LEU A 50 23.14 13.57 -3.91
CA LEU A 50 23.24 14.74 -4.78
C LEU A 50 21.85 15.05 -5.34
N HIS A 51 21.40 16.29 -5.19
CA HIS A 51 20.17 16.76 -5.84
C HIS A 51 20.27 18.27 -6.14
N SER A 52 19.77 18.70 -7.30
CA SER A 52 19.73 20.13 -7.71
C SER A 52 21.06 20.88 -7.52
N GLY A 53 22.20 20.19 -7.73
CA GLY A 53 23.55 20.76 -7.58
C GLY A 53 24.10 20.81 -6.16
N GLY A 54 23.35 20.38 -5.15
CA GLY A 54 23.77 20.33 -3.74
C GLY A 54 24.06 18.92 -3.23
N PHE A 55 25.04 18.81 -2.34
CA PHE A 55 25.32 17.57 -1.61
C PHE A 55 24.61 17.59 -0.25
N TYR A 56 23.90 16.52 0.05
CA TYR A 56 23.14 16.33 1.28
C TYR A 56 23.66 15.09 2.01
N THR A 57 23.67 15.13 3.34
CA THR A 57 23.93 13.96 4.17
C THR A 57 22.70 13.64 5.00
N VAL A 58 22.29 12.37 5.01
CA VAL A 58 21.24 11.87 5.89
C VAL A 58 21.81 10.83 6.83
N GLN A 59 21.61 11.06 8.11
CA GLN A 59 22.08 10.21 9.20
C GLN A 59 20.91 9.76 10.05
N LYS A 60 20.92 8.48 10.43
CA LYS A 60 19.94 7.93 11.34
C LYS A 60 20.28 8.32 12.76
N GLN A 61 19.36 9.03 13.42
CA GLN A 61 19.54 9.46 14.81
C GLN A 61 18.99 8.42 15.78
N LYS A 62 19.66 8.26 16.94
CA LYS A 62 19.21 7.36 18.02
C LYS A 62 18.12 7.97 18.91
N GLY A 63 17.94 9.29 18.85
CA GLY A 63 16.93 10.05 19.60
C GLY A 63 16.56 11.35 18.89
N LEU A 64 15.66 12.14 19.48
CA LEU A 64 15.35 13.48 18.98
C LEU A 64 16.45 14.45 19.40
N GLY A 65 17.11 15.07 18.43
CA GLY A 65 18.02 16.21 18.63
C GLY A 65 17.37 17.58 18.42
N VAL A 66 16.05 17.61 18.21
CA VAL A 66 15.23 18.78 17.88
C VAL A 66 13.90 18.70 18.64
N ALA A 67 13.13 19.78 18.68
CA ALA A 67 11.81 19.76 19.29
C ALA A 67 10.87 18.81 18.52
N PRO A 68 9.95 18.09 19.18
CA PRO A 68 8.99 17.20 18.51
C PRO A 68 8.16 17.85 17.40
N SER A 69 7.90 19.17 17.51
CA SER A 69 7.19 19.96 16.51
C SER A 69 7.98 20.16 15.21
N GLU A 70 9.30 20.03 15.24
CA GLU A 70 10.18 20.16 14.08
C GLU A 70 10.30 18.84 13.30
N VAL A 71 9.82 17.73 13.87
CA VAL A 71 9.82 16.43 13.18
C VAL A 71 8.70 16.40 12.15
N HIS A 72 9.09 16.28 10.89
CA HIS A 72 8.14 16.06 9.80
C HIS A 72 7.59 14.63 9.80
N TRP A 73 6.31 14.48 9.47
CA TRP A 73 5.61 13.19 9.44
C TRP A 73 5.00 12.91 8.07
N PHE A 74 5.45 11.83 7.44
CA PHE A 74 4.92 11.31 6.18
C PHE A 74 3.61 10.52 6.42
N ARG A 75 2.50 11.23 6.65
CA ARG A 75 1.19 10.63 6.94
C ARG A 75 0.08 11.08 5.99
N TRP A 76 0.21 12.28 5.45
CA TRP A 76 -0.87 12.88 4.68
C TRP A 76 -0.93 12.37 3.25
N GLU A 77 0.21 11.99 2.68
CA GLU A 77 0.31 11.38 1.36
C GLU A 77 -0.52 10.08 1.31
N ALA A 78 -0.40 9.24 2.34
CA ALA A 78 -1.21 8.03 2.50
C ALA A 78 -2.71 8.32 2.62
N MET A 79 -3.06 9.29 3.47
CA MET A 79 -4.47 9.65 3.71
C MET A 79 -5.13 10.25 2.47
N VAL A 80 -4.48 11.23 1.82
CA VAL A 80 -5.01 11.88 0.62
C VAL A 80 -5.16 10.87 -0.50
N THR A 81 -4.18 9.98 -0.70
CA THR A 81 -4.29 8.90 -1.69
C THR A 81 -5.48 7.99 -1.40
N TRP A 82 -5.65 7.56 -0.15
CA TRP A 82 -6.74 6.66 0.22
C TRP A 82 -8.12 7.32 0.10
N VAL A 83 -8.29 8.53 0.65
CA VAL A 83 -9.56 9.27 0.60
C VAL A 83 -9.97 9.56 -0.85
N SER A 84 -9.04 10.04 -1.67
CA SER A 84 -9.32 10.28 -3.09
C SER A 84 -9.60 8.98 -3.86
N GLY A 85 -8.95 7.87 -3.49
CA GLY A 85 -9.22 6.55 -4.08
C GLY A 85 -10.60 6.01 -3.73
N VAL A 86 -11.02 6.15 -2.47
CA VAL A 86 -12.39 5.82 -2.03
C VAL A 86 -13.42 6.71 -2.74
N ALA A 87 -13.13 8.00 -2.89
CA ALA A 87 -13.98 8.89 -3.67
C ALA A 87 -14.13 8.39 -5.12
N LEU A 88 -13.04 7.98 -5.79
CA LEU A 88 -13.10 7.40 -7.13
C LEU A 88 -13.88 6.09 -7.19
N LEU A 89 -13.74 5.20 -6.19
CA LEU A 89 -14.54 3.97 -6.10
C LEU A 89 -16.04 4.30 -6.04
N ILE A 90 -16.42 5.24 -5.17
CA ILE A 90 -17.83 5.65 -5.03
C ILE A 90 -18.33 6.27 -6.34
N MET A 91 -17.56 7.20 -6.90
CA MET A 91 -17.95 7.98 -8.06
C MET A 91 -18.03 7.15 -9.35
N VAL A 92 -17.01 6.34 -9.61
CA VAL A 92 -16.84 5.63 -10.89
C VAL A 92 -17.50 4.26 -10.85
N TYR A 93 -17.44 3.56 -9.72
CA TYR A 93 -17.91 2.19 -9.61
C TYR A 93 -19.28 2.12 -8.94
N TYR A 94 -19.42 2.62 -7.71
CA TYR A 94 -20.63 2.36 -6.91
C TYR A 94 -21.86 3.10 -7.45
N THR A 95 -21.66 4.36 -7.84
CA THR A 95 -22.70 5.21 -8.42
C THR A 95 -22.61 5.31 -9.95
N GLY A 96 -21.45 4.97 -10.52
CA GLY A 96 -21.18 5.07 -11.96
C GLY A 96 -21.58 3.85 -12.78
N GLY A 97 -22.13 2.80 -12.16
CA GLY A 97 -22.68 1.63 -12.86
C GLY A 97 -21.64 0.66 -13.43
N LEU A 98 -20.39 0.71 -12.94
CA LEU A 98 -19.31 -0.17 -13.40
C LEU A 98 -19.07 -1.37 -12.47
N MET A 99 -20.03 -1.73 -11.62
CA MET A 99 -19.90 -2.91 -10.74
C MET A 99 -20.36 -4.21 -11.41
N VAL A 100 -21.46 -4.15 -12.16
CA VAL A 100 -22.10 -5.32 -12.79
C VAL A 100 -22.25 -5.10 -14.28
N SER A 101 -22.45 -6.18 -15.04
CA SER A 101 -22.72 -6.08 -16.47
C SER A 101 -24.09 -5.43 -16.71
N VAL A 102 -24.17 -4.58 -17.74
CA VAL A 102 -25.45 -3.98 -18.15
C VAL A 102 -26.34 -4.99 -18.87
N LEU A 103 -25.75 -6.05 -19.45
CA LEU A 103 -26.45 -7.01 -20.30
C LEU A 103 -26.88 -8.28 -19.56
N ASP A 104 -26.06 -8.75 -18.61
CA ASP A 104 -26.18 -10.09 -18.02
C ASP A 104 -25.78 -10.12 -16.52
N ALA A 105 -26.23 -9.13 -15.74
CA ALA A 105 -25.98 -9.11 -14.29
C ALA A 105 -26.69 -10.26 -13.55
N SER A 106 -25.91 -11.09 -12.84
CA SER A 106 -26.41 -12.12 -11.93
C SER A 106 -26.95 -11.57 -10.60
N VAL A 107 -26.53 -10.36 -10.22
CA VAL A 107 -26.89 -9.70 -8.95
C VAL A 107 -27.19 -8.22 -9.16
N SER A 108 -27.92 -7.62 -8.20
CA SER A 108 -28.18 -6.18 -8.23
C SER A 108 -26.90 -5.35 -8.04
N ASN A 109 -26.86 -4.12 -8.57
CA ASN A 109 -25.75 -3.19 -8.34
C ASN A 109 -25.52 -2.94 -6.84
N THR A 110 -26.59 -2.83 -6.04
CA THR A 110 -26.49 -2.66 -4.58
C THR A 110 -25.79 -3.84 -3.92
N THR A 111 -26.14 -5.07 -4.31
CA THR A 111 -25.49 -6.29 -3.83
C THR A 111 -24.01 -6.30 -4.20
N ALA A 112 -23.68 -5.96 -5.45
CA ALA A 112 -22.31 -5.88 -5.93
C ALA A 112 -21.49 -4.82 -5.17
N VAL A 113 -22.06 -3.63 -4.94
CA VAL A 113 -21.44 -2.57 -4.12
C VAL A 113 -21.20 -3.04 -2.69
N ALA A 114 -22.18 -3.70 -2.06
CA ALA A 114 -22.04 -4.23 -0.72
C ALA A 114 -20.94 -5.30 -0.65
N CYS A 115 -20.86 -6.20 -1.64
CA CYS A 115 -19.81 -7.21 -1.74
C CYS A 115 -18.43 -6.56 -1.93
N GLY A 116 -18.31 -5.58 -2.83
CA GLY A 116 -17.06 -4.86 -3.08
C GLY A 116 -16.55 -4.08 -1.86
N ALA A 117 -17.43 -3.29 -1.23
CA ALA A 117 -17.08 -2.55 -0.02
C ALA A 117 -16.79 -3.49 1.16
N GLY A 118 -17.59 -4.55 1.31
CA GLY A 118 -17.38 -5.61 2.29
C GLY A 118 -16.02 -6.30 2.12
N ALA A 119 -15.61 -6.57 0.88
CA ALA A 119 -14.30 -7.15 0.58
C ALA A 119 -13.12 -6.25 1.01
N LEU A 120 -13.24 -4.92 0.89
CA LEU A 120 -12.21 -3.98 1.37
C LEU A 120 -12.06 -4.06 2.89
N VAL A 121 -13.18 -4.03 3.62
CA VAL A 121 -13.18 -4.06 5.10
C VAL A 121 -12.77 -5.43 5.63
N ALA A 122 -13.42 -6.49 5.16
CA ALA A 122 -13.15 -7.86 5.58
C ALA A 122 -11.73 -8.28 5.19
N GLY A 123 -11.29 -7.95 3.97
CA GLY A 123 -9.93 -8.23 3.51
C GLY A 123 -8.87 -7.54 4.38
N TRP A 124 -9.10 -6.29 4.80
CA TRP A 124 -8.22 -5.63 5.75
C TRP A 124 -8.19 -6.33 7.11
N ILE A 125 -9.34 -6.71 7.66
CA ILE A 125 -9.42 -7.43 8.95
C ILE A 125 -8.67 -8.76 8.87
N VAL A 126 -8.93 -9.56 7.83
CA VAL A 126 -8.26 -10.84 7.59
C VAL A 126 -6.75 -10.66 7.50
N TYR A 127 -6.28 -9.70 6.69
CA TYR A 127 -4.85 -9.38 6.60
C TYR A 127 -4.28 -8.95 7.96
N ASP A 128 -4.97 -8.10 8.70
CA ASP A 128 -4.46 -7.57 9.96
C ASP A 128 -4.38 -8.66 11.04
N LEU A 129 -5.33 -9.61 11.05
CA LEU A 129 -5.26 -10.82 11.89
C LEU A 129 -4.11 -11.73 11.45
N LEU A 130 -3.96 -11.98 10.14
CA LEU A 130 -2.87 -12.79 9.59
C LEU A 130 -1.50 -12.23 10.01
N ALA A 131 -1.30 -10.92 9.86
CA ALA A 131 -0.06 -10.23 10.20
C ALA A 131 0.17 -10.05 11.71
N ARG A 132 -0.77 -10.47 12.57
CA ARG A 132 -0.57 -10.60 14.02
C ARG A 132 -0.44 -12.05 14.47
N SER A 133 -0.68 -13.00 13.59
CA SER A 133 -0.55 -14.43 13.87
C SER A 133 0.92 -14.87 13.77
N PRO A 134 1.28 -16.06 14.30
CA PRO A 134 2.64 -16.60 14.22
C PRO A 134 3.18 -16.77 12.79
N ILE A 135 2.31 -16.81 11.77
CA ILE A 135 2.74 -16.99 10.37
C ILE A 135 3.65 -15.85 9.90
N VAL A 136 3.52 -14.65 10.49
CA VAL A 136 4.35 -13.48 10.15
C VAL A 136 5.83 -13.70 10.46
N ARG A 137 6.18 -14.73 11.24
CA ARG A 137 7.58 -15.11 11.50
C ARG A 137 8.26 -15.74 10.28
N SER A 138 7.50 -16.19 9.28
CA SER A 138 8.02 -16.72 8.02
C SER A 138 7.46 -15.91 6.85
N ASP A 139 8.31 -15.08 6.26
CA ASP A 139 7.98 -14.24 5.11
C ASP A 139 7.40 -15.07 3.95
N TYR A 140 7.97 -16.26 3.71
CA TYR A 140 7.50 -17.16 2.67
C TYR A 140 6.10 -17.71 2.97
N ALA A 141 5.87 -18.23 4.19
CA ALA A 141 4.56 -18.76 4.57
C ALA A 141 3.48 -17.67 4.53
N PHE A 142 3.80 -16.47 5.05
CA PHE A 142 2.91 -15.32 4.98
C PHE A 142 2.56 -14.97 3.52
N ALA A 143 3.56 -14.88 2.64
CA ALA A 143 3.35 -14.55 1.23
C ALA A 143 2.49 -15.59 0.51
N VAL A 144 2.73 -16.89 0.73
CA VAL A 144 1.92 -17.97 0.13
C VAL A 144 0.47 -17.89 0.58
N VAL A 145 0.21 -17.76 1.88
CA VAL A 145 -1.16 -17.67 2.40
C VAL A 145 -1.85 -16.39 1.93
N ALA A 146 -1.16 -15.24 1.97
CA ALA A 146 -1.71 -13.99 1.47
C ALA A 146 -2.03 -14.07 -0.03
N PHE A 147 -1.19 -14.72 -0.83
CA PHE A 147 -1.43 -14.93 -2.25
C PHE A 147 -2.68 -15.76 -2.49
N VAL A 148 -2.80 -16.92 -1.83
CA VAL A 148 -3.98 -17.79 -1.93
C VAL A 148 -5.25 -17.05 -1.54
N LEU A 149 -5.23 -16.26 -0.45
CA LEU A 149 -6.38 -15.47 0.00
C LEU A 149 -6.79 -14.42 -1.02
N VAL A 150 -5.83 -13.71 -1.63
CA VAL A 150 -6.12 -12.68 -2.64
C VAL A 150 -6.67 -13.31 -3.92
N VAL A 151 -6.11 -14.43 -4.36
CA VAL A 151 -6.59 -15.16 -5.55
C VAL A 151 -8.00 -15.69 -5.30
N ALA A 152 -8.25 -16.31 -4.14
CA ALA A 152 -9.58 -16.79 -3.76
C ALA A 152 -10.59 -15.64 -3.69
N LEU A 153 -10.20 -14.48 -3.14
CA LEU A 153 -11.04 -13.30 -3.12
C LEU A 153 -11.35 -12.79 -4.54
N ALA A 154 -10.35 -12.75 -5.43
CA ALA A 154 -10.55 -12.33 -6.82
C ALA A 154 -11.54 -13.25 -7.56
N PHE A 155 -11.39 -14.58 -7.40
CA PHE A 155 -12.36 -15.54 -7.93
C PHE A 155 -13.77 -15.33 -7.35
N GLY A 156 -13.89 -15.15 -6.04
CA GLY A 156 -15.18 -14.90 -5.39
C GLY A 156 -15.82 -13.60 -5.87
N LEU A 157 -15.03 -12.53 -6.01
CA LEU A 157 -15.51 -11.24 -6.51
C LEU A 157 -15.98 -11.31 -7.97
N GLU A 158 -15.33 -12.06 -8.86
CA GLU A 158 -15.80 -12.20 -10.25
C GLU A 158 -17.13 -12.96 -10.39
N THR A 159 -17.61 -13.63 -9.34
CA THR A 159 -18.98 -14.21 -9.36
C THR A 159 -20.08 -13.16 -9.24
N VAL A 160 -19.74 -11.96 -8.75
CA VAL A 160 -20.69 -10.87 -8.46
C VAL A 160 -20.31 -9.54 -9.12
N LEU A 161 -19.04 -9.33 -9.44
CA LEU A 161 -18.50 -8.13 -10.07
C LEU A 161 -18.03 -8.44 -11.50
N ILE A 162 -18.09 -7.45 -12.38
CA ILE A 162 -17.38 -7.53 -13.66
C ILE A 162 -15.86 -7.60 -13.42
N PRO A 163 -15.08 -8.27 -14.30
CA PRO A 163 -13.63 -8.42 -14.14
C PRO A 163 -12.88 -7.10 -13.92
N ARG A 164 -13.30 -6.03 -14.61
CA ARG A 164 -12.74 -4.68 -14.42
C ARG A 164 -12.90 -4.18 -12.98
N ALA A 165 -14.10 -4.34 -12.41
CA ALA A 165 -14.37 -3.96 -11.04
C ALA A 165 -13.56 -4.82 -10.07
N THR A 166 -13.46 -6.13 -10.29
CA THR A 166 -12.61 -7.03 -9.49
C THR A 166 -11.17 -6.51 -9.39
N TYR A 167 -10.54 -6.18 -10.53
CA TYR A 167 -9.16 -5.67 -10.54
C TYR A 167 -9.00 -4.41 -9.68
N ILE A 168 -9.97 -3.49 -9.78
CA ILE A 168 -9.94 -2.24 -9.03
C ILE A 168 -10.24 -2.45 -7.55
N HIS A 169 -11.07 -3.43 -7.20
CA HIS A 169 -11.32 -3.78 -5.80
C HIS A 169 -10.13 -4.48 -5.16
N ILE A 170 -9.41 -5.35 -5.88
CA ILE A 170 -8.18 -5.96 -5.36
C ILE A 170 -7.08 -4.90 -5.18
N GLY A 171 -6.88 -4.01 -6.16
CA GLY A 171 -5.95 -2.89 -6.00
C GLY A 171 -6.38 -1.91 -4.90
N GLY A 172 -7.68 -1.63 -4.79
CA GLY A 172 -8.27 -0.82 -3.72
C GLY A 172 -8.13 -1.46 -2.34
N LEU A 173 -8.18 -2.79 -2.24
CA LEU A 173 -7.94 -3.54 -1.02
C LEU A 173 -6.49 -3.36 -0.57
N PHE A 174 -5.52 -3.53 -1.48
CA PHE A 174 -4.12 -3.27 -1.18
C PHE A 174 -3.89 -1.83 -0.71
N GLY A 175 -4.44 -0.84 -1.43
CA GLY A 175 -4.38 0.56 -1.01
C GLY A 175 -5.00 0.81 0.38
N THR A 176 -6.12 0.17 0.67
CA THR A 176 -6.82 0.26 1.97
C THR A 176 -6.00 -0.36 3.09
N ILE A 177 -5.47 -1.57 2.88
CA ILE A 177 -4.57 -2.24 3.82
C ILE A 177 -3.35 -1.35 4.07
N MET A 178 -2.75 -0.80 3.02
CA MET A 178 -1.56 0.04 3.13
C MET A 178 -1.82 1.30 3.94
N ALA A 179 -2.94 1.98 3.70
CA ALA A 179 -3.33 3.18 4.42
C ALA A 179 -3.64 2.86 5.89
N ALA A 180 -4.37 1.77 6.15
CA ALA A 180 -4.65 1.32 7.50
C ALA A 180 -3.38 0.92 8.27
N ASN A 181 -2.40 0.30 7.60
CA ASN A 181 -1.08 0.03 8.19
C ASN A 181 -0.41 1.33 8.66
N VAL A 182 -0.39 2.37 7.83
CA VAL A 182 0.16 3.69 8.19
C VAL A 182 -0.54 4.23 9.44
N TRP A 183 -1.87 4.35 9.39
CA TRP A 183 -2.62 5.08 10.41
C TRP A 183 -2.83 4.30 11.72
N MET A 184 -2.97 2.98 11.65
CA MET A 184 -3.35 2.15 12.80
C MET A 184 -2.20 1.31 13.38
N ARG A 185 -1.14 1.05 12.60
CA ARG A 185 -0.04 0.16 13.01
C ARG A 185 1.34 0.83 13.03
N ILE A 186 1.56 1.86 12.22
CA ILE A 186 2.87 2.54 12.11
C ILE A 186 2.88 3.85 12.92
N LEU A 187 1.89 4.72 12.73
CA LEU A 187 1.84 6.02 13.41
C LEU A 187 1.72 5.92 14.94
N PRO A 188 0.90 5.04 15.54
CA PRO A 188 0.75 5.03 17.00
C PRO A 188 2.05 4.68 17.75
N PRO A 189 2.83 3.64 17.37
CA PRO A 189 4.15 3.40 17.96
C PRO A 189 5.12 4.56 17.74
N GLN A 190 5.17 5.13 16.54
CA GLN A 190 6.03 6.30 16.26
C GLN A 190 5.69 7.48 17.18
N ARG A 191 4.41 7.76 17.45
CA ARG A 191 4.00 8.84 18.37
C ARG A 191 4.51 8.58 19.79
N ARG A 192 4.46 7.33 20.25
CA ARG A 192 5.01 6.93 21.55
C ARG A 192 6.53 7.10 21.60
N MET A 193 7.24 6.73 20.52
CA MET A 193 8.68 6.92 20.42
C MET A 193 9.07 8.40 20.50
N ILE A 194 8.38 9.28 19.78
CA ILE A 194 8.63 10.73 19.84
C ILE A 194 8.33 11.27 21.24
N ALA A 195 7.21 10.86 21.84
CA ALA A 195 6.85 11.31 23.18
C ALA A 195 7.87 10.85 24.25
N ALA A 196 8.35 9.61 24.17
CA ALA A 196 9.39 9.09 25.06
C ALA A 196 10.72 9.85 24.89
N ALA A 197 11.15 10.03 23.64
CA ALA A 197 12.36 10.79 23.34
C ALA A 197 12.27 12.26 23.78
N ALA A 198 11.09 12.89 23.66
CA ALA A 198 10.86 14.25 24.17
C ALA A 198 10.98 14.34 25.70
N ARG A 199 10.74 13.24 26.43
CA ARG A 199 10.92 13.14 27.88
C ARG A 199 12.34 12.70 28.28
N GLY A 200 13.25 12.49 27.32
CA GLY A 200 14.57 11.94 27.58
C GLY A 200 14.57 10.46 27.99
N GLU A 201 13.46 9.75 27.78
CA GLU A 201 13.34 8.33 28.10
C GLU A 201 14.03 7.47 27.04
N THR A 202 14.46 6.27 27.45
CA THR A 202 14.97 5.28 26.51
C THR A 202 13.83 4.78 25.62
N ILE A 203 14.06 4.80 24.31
CA ILE A 203 13.05 4.33 23.34
C ILE A 203 13.05 2.81 23.35
N ASP A 204 11.90 2.21 23.67
CA ASP A 204 11.71 0.77 23.58
C ASP A 204 11.90 0.30 22.12
N PRO A 205 12.93 -0.54 21.84
CA PRO A 205 13.24 -0.98 20.49
C PRO A 205 12.14 -1.89 19.89
N THR A 206 11.28 -2.50 20.72
CA THR A 206 10.21 -3.38 20.26
C THR A 206 9.05 -2.61 19.60
N LEU A 207 8.86 -1.32 19.95
CA LEU A 207 7.83 -0.45 19.36
C LEU A 207 7.97 -0.30 17.85
N GLY A 208 9.21 -0.35 17.34
CA GLY A 208 9.51 -0.17 15.92
C GLY A 208 9.40 -1.45 15.09
N ALA A 209 9.51 -2.64 15.70
CA ALA A 209 9.58 -3.90 14.96
C ALA A 209 8.30 -4.19 14.18
N GLY A 210 7.14 -4.05 14.83
CA GLY A 210 5.83 -4.24 14.18
C GLY A 210 5.56 -3.19 13.10
N ALA A 211 5.91 -1.93 13.34
CA ALA A 211 5.76 -0.86 12.35
C ALA A 211 6.63 -1.11 11.10
N LYS A 212 7.86 -1.58 11.30
CA LYS A 212 8.76 -1.97 10.20
C LYS A 212 8.17 -3.12 9.38
N GLU A 213 7.59 -4.12 10.02
CA GLU A 213 6.96 -5.25 9.33
C GLU A 213 5.75 -4.81 8.48
N ARG A 214 4.93 -3.89 8.98
CA ARG A 214 3.82 -3.33 8.19
C ARG A 214 4.30 -2.46 7.03
N SER A 215 5.37 -1.70 7.23
CA SER A 215 6.03 -0.97 6.14
C SER A 215 6.55 -1.94 5.07
N LYS A 216 7.13 -3.08 5.50
CA LYS A 216 7.58 -4.16 4.61
C LYS A 216 6.45 -4.61 3.68
N HIS A 217 5.30 -4.95 4.25
CA HIS A 217 4.14 -5.38 3.48
C HIS A 217 3.64 -4.29 2.54
N ASN A 218 3.61 -3.02 2.97
CA ASN A 218 3.22 -1.91 2.11
C ASN A 218 4.07 -1.82 0.84
N THR A 219 5.40 -2.00 0.94
CA THR A 219 6.28 -2.03 -0.23
C THR A 219 5.87 -3.11 -1.23
N PHE A 220 5.59 -4.33 -0.75
CA PHE A 220 5.20 -5.47 -1.60
C PHE A 220 3.79 -5.33 -2.21
N MET A 221 2.87 -4.63 -1.54
CA MET A 221 1.54 -4.33 -2.08
C MET A 221 1.55 -3.18 -3.09
N ALA A 222 2.47 -2.22 -2.96
CA ALA A 222 2.49 -1.02 -3.78
C ALA A 222 2.62 -1.30 -5.28
N VAL A 223 3.57 -2.13 -5.70
CA VAL A 223 3.83 -2.39 -7.13
C VAL A 223 2.67 -3.13 -7.81
N PRO A 224 2.14 -4.24 -7.25
CA PRO A 224 0.91 -4.84 -7.76
C PRO A 224 -0.25 -3.84 -7.84
N THR A 225 -0.44 -3.00 -6.83
CA THR A 225 -1.51 -1.98 -6.82
C THR A 225 -1.40 -1.07 -8.04
N VAL A 226 -0.20 -0.57 -8.34
CA VAL A 226 0.03 0.29 -9.53
C VAL A 226 -0.33 -0.45 -10.81
N PHE A 227 0.11 -1.70 -11.00
CA PHE A 227 -0.25 -2.50 -12.18
C PHE A 227 -1.76 -2.68 -12.32
N LEU A 228 -2.45 -3.00 -11.23
CA LEU A 228 -3.90 -3.17 -11.23
C LEU A 228 -4.63 -1.86 -11.58
N MET A 229 -4.13 -0.71 -11.14
CA MET A 229 -4.71 0.59 -11.53
C MET A 229 -4.48 0.89 -13.03
N VAL A 230 -3.28 0.61 -13.53
CA VAL A 230 -2.90 0.80 -14.95
C VAL A 230 -3.62 -0.17 -15.89
N SER A 231 -4.07 -1.34 -15.41
CA SER A 231 -4.76 -2.37 -16.21
C SER A 231 -5.95 -1.83 -17.01
N ASN A 232 -6.60 -0.75 -16.55
CA ASN A 232 -7.67 -0.07 -17.26
C ASN A 232 -7.29 0.43 -18.66
N HIS A 233 -6.01 0.67 -18.92
CA HIS A 233 -5.50 1.08 -20.23
C HIS A 233 -5.23 -0.09 -21.18
N PHE A 234 -5.28 -1.33 -20.68
CA PHE A 234 -5.00 -2.55 -21.43
C PHE A 234 -6.05 -3.64 -21.16
N PRO A 235 -7.35 -3.37 -21.40
CA PRO A 235 -8.43 -4.32 -21.08
C PRO A 235 -8.23 -5.68 -21.74
N THR A 236 -7.92 -5.72 -23.04
CA THR A 236 -7.76 -6.98 -23.80
C THR A 236 -6.69 -7.90 -23.20
N ALA A 237 -5.56 -7.32 -22.78
CA ALA A 237 -4.44 -8.05 -22.21
C ALA A 237 -4.64 -8.42 -20.73
N THR A 238 -5.61 -7.81 -20.03
CA THR A 238 -5.79 -7.97 -18.59
C THR A 238 -7.11 -8.64 -18.26
N TYR A 239 -8.15 -7.86 -17.97
CA TYR A 239 -9.44 -8.36 -17.47
C TYR A 239 -10.47 -8.65 -18.58
N GLY A 240 -10.22 -8.20 -19.81
CA GLY A 240 -11.12 -8.35 -20.96
C GLY A 240 -11.00 -9.69 -21.70
N ASN A 241 -10.49 -10.72 -21.05
CA ASN A 241 -10.32 -12.07 -21.60
C ASN A 241 -10.68 -13.13 -20.55
N ARG A 242 -10.83 -14.39 -20.98
CA ARG A 242 -11.23 -15.53 -20.14
C ARG A 242 -10.25 -15.91 -19.03
N HIS A 243 -9.07 -15.29 -18.97
CA HIS A 243 -7.99 -15.58 -18.03
C HIS A 243 -7.75 -14.41 -17.06
N SER A 244 -8.73 -13.52 -16.85
CA SER A 244 -8.64 -12.35 -15.96
C SER A 244 -7.99 -12.65 -14.61
N VAL A 245 -8.52 -13.59 -13.82
CA VAL A 245 -7.95 -13.90 -12.49
C VAL A 245 -6.53 -14.45 -12.59
N VAL A 246 -6.23 -15.26 -13.62
CA VAL A 246 -4.87 -15.80 -13.83
C VAL A 246 -3.89 -14.66 -14.10
N ILE A 247 -4.26 -13.72 -14.98
CA ILE A 247 -3.42 -12.57 -15.31
C ILE A 247 -3.26 -11.64 -14.10
N LEU A 248 -4.33 -11.37 -13.35
CA LEU A 248 -4.27 -10.65 -12.08
C LEU A 248 -3.28 -11.30 -11.12
N SER A 249 -3.35 -12.62 -10.99
CA SER A 249 -2.46 -13.39 -10.11
C SER A 249 -1.00 -13.28 -10.54
N LEU A 250 -0.73 -13.37 -11.85
CA LEU A 250 0.61 -13.20 -12.40
C LEU A 250 1.14 -11.77 -12.19
N LEU A 251 0.31 -10.74 -12.41
CA LEU A 251 0.69 -9.35 -12.16
C LEU A 251 1.05 -9.09 -10.70
N ILE A 252 0.34 -9.73 -9.76
CA ILE A 252 0.68 -9.66 -8.33
C ILE A 252 2.05 -10.31 -8.07
N LEU A 253 2.30 -11.51 -8.60
CA LEU A 253 3.58 -12.20 -8.42
C LEU A 253 4.74 -11.40 -9.04
N VAL A 254 4.56 -10.89 -10.27
CA VAL A 254 5.55 -10.02 -10.92
C VAL A 254 5.80 -8.77 -10.09
N GLY A 255 4.75 -8.15 -9.55
CA GLY A 255 4.89 -6.99 -8.68
C GLY A 255 5.64 -7.31 -7.38
N TRP A 256 5.44 -8.48 -6.79
CA TRP A 256 6.20 -8.94 -5.62
C TRP A 256 7.68 -9.18 -5.94
N LEU A 257 7.97 -9.81 -7.08
CA LEU A 257 9.34 -10.01 -7.56
C LEU A 257 10.05 -8.67 -7.80
N ALA A 258 9.36 -7.71 -8.43
CA ALA A 258 9.87 -6.36 -8.63
C ALA A 258 10.14 -5.64 -7.31
N ALA A 259 9.19 -5.70 -6.35
CA ALA A 259 9.39 -5.14 -5.02
C ALA A 259 10.57 -5.79 -4.28
N ALA A 260 10.77 -7.11 -4.41
CA ALA A 260 11.91 -7.81 -3.85
C ALA A 260 13.24 -7.36 -4.48
N ALA A 261 13.27 -7.15 -5.80
CA ALA A 261 14.45 -6.66 -6.52
C ALA A 261 14.82 -5.24 -6.09
N ILE A 262 13.86 -4.32 -6.05
CA ILE A 262 14.10 -2.91 -5.66
C ILE A 262 14.64 -2.81 -4.23
N ARG A 263 14.17 -3.66 -3.33
CA ARG A 263 14.61 -3.68 -1.93
C ARG A 263 16.03 -4.18 -1.70
N ARG A 264 16.59 -4.91 -2.67
CA ARG A 264 17.96 -5.45 -2.61
C ARG A 264 18.97 -4.52 -3.27
N ALA A 265 18.52 -3.57 -4.09
CA ALA A 265 19.32 -2.53 -4.72
C ALA A 265 19.67 -1.41 -3.72
#